data_AF-A0A1I4LDG7-F1
#
_entry.id   AF-A0A1I4LDG7-F1
#
_cell.length_a   1.000
_cell.length_b   1.000
_cell.length_c   1.000
_cell.angle_alpha   90.00
_cell.angle_beta   90.00
_cell.angle_gamma   90.00
#
_symmetry.space_group_name_H-M   'P 1'
#
loop_
_entity.id
_entity.type
_entity.pdbx_description
1 polymer ?
#
loop_
_entity_poly.entity_id
_entity_poly.type
_entity_poly.pdbx_seq_one_letter_code
_entity_poly.pdbx_strand_id
1 'polypeptide(L)'
;MRVRASLAKAIAEDNLFAPPPPVKPAASRGVLLSRNQPYEPPPPPAPVVEEGDFTPYRLRYQARQLGMEAALSPLREQLRARLSAQSPDAARLASLDAVMEQVLGEQERRLLGLVPGMLEKHFARLRKRHRLQAEEAAAADPEAGLQAPPEGQWLQRFCRDAQAVLMAELEIRFQPVEGLVEALRATSIQQRAALRT
;
A
#
# COMPACT_ATOMS: atom_id res chain seq x y z
N MET A 1 15.78 -0.79 -3.68
CA MET A 1 14.82 -0.76 -4.82
C MET A 1 13.90 -1.97 -4.89
N ARG A 2 14.37 -3.23 -4.85
CA ARG A 2 13.48 -4.41 -4.97
C ARG A 2 12.40 -4.50 -3.87
N VAL A 3 12.75 -4.24 -2.61
CA VAL A 3 11.78 -4.29 -1.49
C VAL A 3 10.68 -3.23 -1.65
N ARG A 4 11.05 -1.98 -1.94
CA ARG A 4 10.10 -0.89 -2.23
C ARG A 4 9.17 -1.24 -3.40
N ALA A 5 9.72 -1.72 -4.52
CA ALA A 5 8.93 -2.13 -5.67
C ALA A 5 7.99 -3.30 -5.35
N SER A 6 8.43 -4.27 -4.54
CA SER A 6 7.62 -5.40 -4.09
C SER A 6 6.45 -4.96 -3.20
N LEU A 7 6.70 -4.08 -2.23
CA LEU A 7 5.66 -3.51 -1.37
C LEU A 7 4.66 -2.64 -2.15
N ALA A 8 5.15 -1.78 -3.03
CA ALA A 8 4.32 -0.97 -3.91
C ALA A 8 3.43 -1.84 -4.81
N LYS A 9 4.01 -2.91 -5.39
CA LYS A 9 3.26 -3.91 -6.17
C LYS A 9 2.20 -4.61 -5.33
N ALA A 10 2.52 -5.04 -4.11
CA ALA A 10 1.57 -5.69 -3.20
C ALA A 10 0.40 -4.78 -2.77
N ILE A 11 0.61 -3.46 -2.72
CA ILE A 11 -0.45 -2.45 -2.49
C ILE A 11 -1.27 -2.23 -3.77
N ALA A 12 -0.61 -2.19 -4.93
CA ALA A 12 -1.25 -1.99 -6.23
C ALA A 12 -2.18 -3.17 -6.61
N GLU A 13 -1.75 -4.40 -6.34
CA GLU A 13 -2.43 -5.65 -6.67
C GLU A 13 -3.35 -6.14 -5.55
N ASP A 14 -3.64 -5.31 -4.55
CA ASP A 14 -4.55 -5.70 -3.47
C ASP A 14 -5.97 -5.84 -4.00
N ASN A 15 -6.47 -7.06 -4.14
CA ASN A 15 -7.81 -7.34 -4.69
C ASN A 15 -8.97 -6.63 -3.97
N LEU A 16 -8.79 -6.14 -2.74
CA LEU A 16 -9.82 -5.37 -2.04
C LEU A 16 -9.80 -3.87 -2.37
N PHE A 17 -8.61 -3.32 -2.67
CA PHE A 17 -8.43 -1.91 -3.05
C PHE A 17 -8.27 -1.71 -4.56
N ALA A 18 -8.00 -2.77 -5.31
CA ALA A 18 -7.99 -2.78 -6.76
C ALA A 18 -9.45 -2.72 -7.26
N PRO A 19 -9.74 -1.91 -8.29
CA PRO A 19 -11.03 -2.01 -8.96
C PRO A 19 -11.20 -3.46 -9.45
N PRO A 20 -12.42 -4.03 -9.38
CA PRO A 20 -12.64 -5.36 -9.95
C PRO A 20 -12.14 -5.33 -11.40
N PRO A 21 -11.35 -6.33 -11.84
CA PRO A 21 -10.97 -6.40 -13.24
C PRO A 21 -12.26 -6.33 -14.06
N PRO A 22 -12.26 -5.63 -15.22
CA PRO A 22 -13.43 -5.65 -16.09
C PRO A 22 -13.81 -7.10 -16.28
N VAL A 23 -15.05 -7.44 -15.96
CA VAL A 23 -15.60 -8.77 -16.22
C VAL A 23 -15.45 -8.95 -17.73
N LYS A 24 -14.39 -9.61 -18.18
CA LYS A 24 -14.28 -10.01 -19.57
C LYS A 24 -15.54 -10.84 -19.79
N PRO A 25 -16.43 -10.45 -20.71
CA PRO A 25 -17.61 -11.26 -20.98
C PRO A 25 -17.07 -12.67 -21.22
N ALA A 26 -17.54 -13.62 -20.41
CA ALA A 26 -17.14 -15.00 -20.55
C ALA A 26 -17.30 -15.33 -22.03
N ALA A 27 -16.18 -15.61 -22.71
CA ALA A 27 -16.23 -16.00 -24.10
C ALA A 27 -16.93 -17.36 -24.13
N SER A 28 -18.25 -17.32 -24.28
CA SER A 28 -19.09 -18.45 -24.61
C SER A 28 -18.74 -18.87 -26.03
N ARG A 29 -17.59 -19.52 -26.21
CA ARG A 29 -17.25 -20.39 -27.34
C ARG A 29 -15.87 -21.00 -27.12
N GLY A 30 -15.83 -22.32 -27.25
CA GLY A 30 -14.73 -23.18 -26.82
C GLY A 30 -13.36 -22.69 -27.27
N VAL A 31 -12.53 -22.33 -26.29
CA VAL A 31 -11.09 -22.21 -26.48
C VAL A 31 -10.51 -23.59 -26.18
N LEU A 32 -10.02 -24.26 -27.23
CA LEU A 32 -9.20 -25.45 -27.10
C LEU A 32 -7.94 -25.06 -26.31
N LEU A 33 -7.80 -25.63 -25.12
CA LEU A 33 -6.65 -25.43 -24.24
C LEU A 33 -5.37 -25.83 -24.98
N SER A 34 -4.54 -24.83 -25.31
CA SER A 34 -3.19 -25.08 -25.81
C SER A 34 -2.34 -25.64 -24.67
N ARG A 35 -1.71 -26.79 -24.90
CA ARG A 35 -1.19 -27.75 -23.90
C ARG A 35 -0.14 -27.21 -22.91
N ASN A 36 0.36 -25.98 -23.08
CA ASN A 36 1.53 -25.45 -22.36
C ASN A 36 1.34 -24.04 -21.74
N GLN A 37 0.13 -23.55 -21.48
CA GLN A 37 -0.01 -22.33 -20.68
C GLN A 37 0.06 -22.66 -19.18
N PRO A 38 0.93 -21.98 -18.39
CA PRO A 38 0.90 -22.06 -16.94
C PRO A 38 -0.49 -21.64 -16.45
N TYR A 39 -1.16 -22.53 -15.72
CA TYR A 39 -2.41 -22.22 -15.05
C TYR A 39 -2.12 -21.22 -13.92
N GLU A 40 -2.46 -19.95 -14.13
CA GLU A 40 -2.52 -18.96 -13.06
C GLU A 40 -3.95 -18.98 -12.49
N PRO A 41 -4.15 -19.46 -11.25
CA PRO A 41 -5.48 -19.49 -10.67
C PRO A 41 -6.03 -18.06 -10.62
N PRO A 42 -7.30 -17.84 -11.03
CA PRO A 42 -7.91 -16.52 -10.96
C PRO A 42 -7.83 -16.01 -9.51
N PRO A 43 -7.52 -14.71 -9.31
CA PRO A 43 -7.50 -14.14 -7.98
C PRO A 43 -8.85 -14.42 -7.29
N PRO A 44 -8.84 -14.78 -5.99
CA PRO A 44 -10.07 -15.07 -5.28
C PRO A 44 -11.03 -13.87 -5.43
N PRO A 45 -12.32 -14.13 -5.72
CA PRO A 45 -13.29 -13.05 -5.86
C PRO A 45 -13.24 -12.17 -4.61
N ALA A 46 -13.28 -10.85 -4.81
CA ALA A 46 -13.40 -9.93 -3.69
C ALA A 46 -14.59 -10.38 -2.83
N PRO A 47 -14.45 -10.41 -1.49
CA PRO A 47 -15.55 -10.79 -0.62
C PRO A 47 -16.76 -9.91 -0.96
N VAL A 48 -17.96 -10.49 -0.94
CA VAL A 48 -19.20 -9.73 -1.04
C VAL A 48 -19.29 -8.90 0.24
N VAL A 49 -18.84 -7.66 0.18
CA VAL A 49 -18.88 -6.73 1.31
C VAL A 49 -20.28 -6.14 1.33
N GLU A 50 -21.03 -6.33 2.42
CA GLU A 50 -22.26 -5.55 2.63
C GLU A 50 -21.90 -4.07 2.51
N GLU A 51 -22.66 -3.27 1.75
CA GLU A 51 -22.29 -1.89 1.40
C GLU A 51 -21.99 -0.97 2.59
N GLY A 52 -22.35 -1.37 3.81
CA GLY A 52 -22.07 -0.65 5.04
C GLY A 52 -20.86 -1.13 5.84
N ASP A 53 -20.28 -2.30 5.55
CA ASP A 53 -19.25 -2.89 6.40
C ASP A 53 -17.85 -2.41 6.03
N PHE A 54 -17.25 -1.64 6.93
CA PHE A 54 -15.87 -1.16 6.81
C PHE A 54 -14.83 -2.20 7.28
N THR A 55 -15.26 -3.25 7.98
CA THR A 55 -14.37 -4.23 8.63
C THR A 55 -13.36 -4.88 7.68
N PRO A 56 -13.74 -5.33 6.47
CA PRO A 56 -12.78 -5.94 5.54
C PRO A 56 -11.67 -4.96 5.13
N TYR A 57 -12.04 -3.70 4.88
CA TYR A 57 -11.09 -2.65 4.51
C TYR A 57 -10.14 -2.32 5.66
N ARG A 58 -10.66 -2.25 6.89
CA ARG A 58 -9.84 -2.04 8.09
C ARG A 58 -8.79 -3.13 8.26
N LEU A 59 -9.22 -4.40 8.23
CA LEU A 59 -8.33 -5.54 8.42
C LEU A 59 -7.27 -5.61 7.33
N ARG A 60 -7.67 -5.38 6.07
CA ARG A 60 -6.72 -5.36 4.95
C ARG A 60 -5.70 -4.24 5.08
N TYR A 61 -6.14 -3.03 5.46
CA TYR A 61 -5.25 -1.89 5.68
C TYR A 61 -4.21 -2.18 6.76
N GLN A 62 -4.65 -2.72 7.90
CA GLN A 62 -3.77 -3.10 9.01
C GLN A 62 -2.78 -4.18 8.58
N ALA A 63 -3.22 -5.19 7.81
CA ALA A 63 -2.33 -6.21 7.26
C ALA A 63 -1.24 -5.61 6.35
N ARG A 64 -1.55 -4.55 5.59
CA ARG A 64 -0.54 -3.82 4.80
C ARG A 64 0.46 -3.07 5.67
N GLN A 65 0.00 -2.39 6.73
CA GLN A 65 0.90 -1.72 7.68
C GLN A 65 1.87 -2.72 8.34
N LEU A 66 1.36 -3.87 8.79
CA LEU A 66 2.20 -4.95 9.36
C LEU A 66 3.17 -5.52 8.33
N GLY A 67 2.72 -5.73 7.09
CA GLY A 67 3.57 -6.21 6.00
C GLY A 67 4.71 -5.25 5.64
N MET A 68 4.46 -3.94 5.66
CA MET A 68 5.51 -2.93 5.50
C MET A 68 6.54 -3.02 6.62
N GLU A 69 6.11 -3.03 7.87
CA GLU A 69 7.01 -3.10 9.04
C GLU A 69 7.88 -4.36 9.01
N ALA A 70 7.27 -5.52 8.75
CA ALA A 70 7.98 -6.80 8.66
C ALA A 70 9.02 -6.83 7.52
N ALA A 71 8.77 -6.13 6.41
CA ALA A 71 9.71 -6.06 5.29
C ALA A 71 10.83 -5.02 5.49
N LEU A 72 10.55 -3.91 6.18
CA LEU A 72 11.48 -2.80 6.34
C LEU A 72 12.47 -3.00 7.48
N SER A 73 12.05 -3.59 8.60
CA SER A 73 12.91 -3.86 9.75
C SER A 73 14.20 -4.64 9.40
N PRO A 74 14.13 -5.84 8.77
CA PRO A 74 15.34 -6.58 8.42
C PRO A 74 16.18 -5.88 7.34
N LEU A 75 15.56 -5.09 6.47
CA LEU A 75 16.28 -4.32 5.46
C LEU A 75 17.13 -3.22 6.12
N ARG A 76 16.57 -2.49 7.09
CA ARG A 76 17.31 -1.46 7.83
C ARG A 76 18.43 -2.07 8.65
N GLU A 77 18.19 -3.19 9.32
CA GLU A 77 19.23 -3.90 10.07
C GLU A 77 20.41 -4.30 9.17
N GLN A 78 20.14 -4.88 8.01
CA GLN A 78 21.19 -5.24 7.04
C GLN A 78 21.97 -4.02 6.55
N LEU A 79 21.30 -2.90 6.29
CA LEU A 79 21.95 -1.66 5.87
C LEU A 79 22.82 -1.06 6.99
N ARG A 80 22.34 -1.06 8.23
CA ARG A 80 23.11 -0.65 9.41
C ARG A 80 24.35 -1.52 9.60
N ALA A 81 24.23 -2.84 9.51
CA ALA A 81 25.36 -3.76 9.62
C ALA A 81 26.42 -3.48 8.54
N ARG A 82 26.00 -3.28 7.29
CA ARG A 82 26.90 -2.90 6.20
C ARG A 82 27.57 -1.56 6.44
N LEU A 83 26.84 -0.57 6.94
CA LEU A 83 27.36 0.77 7.21
C LEU A 83 28.41 0.74 8.33
N SER A 84 28.15 0.00 9.41
CA SER A 84 29.09 -0.18 10.52
C SER A 84 30.42 -0.80 10.11
N ALA A 85 30.43 -1.68 9.11
CA ALA A 85 31.64 -2.32 8.62
C ALA A 85 32.57 -1.37 7.82
N GLN A 86 32.12 -0.16 7.46
CA GLN A 86 32.87 0.72 6.56
C GLN A 86 33.93 1.57 7.29
N SER A 87 33.62 2.10 8.47
CA SER A 87 34.51 2.96 9.26
C SER A 87 33.95 3.20 10.68
N PRO A 88 34.77 3.67 11.64
CA PRO A 88 34.28 4.02 12.98
C PRO A 88 33.19 5.11 12.97
N ASP A 89 33.30 6.09 12.08
CA ASP A 89 32.34 7.18 11.95
C ASP A 89 31.00 6.68 11.40
N ALA A 90 31.06 5.79 10.40
CA ALA A 90 29.89 5.13 9.83
C ALA A 90 29.20 4.19 10.86
N ALA A 91 29.98 3.53 11.72
CA ALA A 91 29.45 2.73 12.82
C ALA A 91 28.67 3.59 13.84
N ARG A 92 29.17 4.78 14.18
CA ARG A 92 28.43 5.73 15.05
C ARG A 92 27.11 6.15 14.43
N LEU A 93 27.08 6.41 13.11
CA LEU A 93 25.84 6.74 12.39
C LEU A 93 24.85 5.56 12.39
N ALA A 94 25.32 4.34 12.17
CA ALA A 94 24.48 3.14 12.22
C ALA A 94 23.90 2.90 13.63
N SER A 95 24.67 3.17 14.69
CA SER A 95 24.18 3.13 16.07
C SER A 95 23.13 4.21 16.34
N LEU A 96 23.32 5.43 15.83
CA LEU A 96 22.31 6.48 15.93
C LEU A 96 21.00 6.08 15.25
N ASP A 97 21.05 5.55 14.03
CA ASP A 97 19.86 5.07 13.31
C ASP A 97 19.13 3.97 14.10
N ALA A 98 19.87 3.06 14.74
CA ALA A 98 19.29 2.01 15.57
C ALA A 98 18.52 2.55 16.78
N VAL A 99 19.08 3.56 17.46
CA VAL A 99 18.41 4.23 18.59
C VAL A 99 17.18 5.00 18.09
N MET A 100 17.30 5.71 16.98
CA MET A 100 16.19 6.44 16.37
C MET A 100 15.04 5.50 15.96
N GLU A 101 15.34 4.34 15.42
CA GLU A 101 14.35 3.30 15.11
C GLU A 101 13.60 2.82 16.36
N GLN A 102 14.30 2.62 17.47
CA GLN A 102 13.68 2.22 18.74
C GLN A 102 12.79 3.32 19.31
N VAL A 103 13.30 4.57 19.34
CA VAL A 103 12.59 5.72 19.93
C VAL A 103 11.37 6.11 19.09
N LEU A 104 11.48 6.13 17.77
CA LEU A 104 10.40 6.58 16.89
C LEU A 104 9.45 5.45 16.47
N GLY A 105 9.87 4.19 16.53
CA GLY A 105 9.08 3.06 16.00
C GLY A 105 7.72 2.88 16.67
N GLU A 106 7.64 3.02 17.99
CA GLU A 106 6.36 2.96 18.70
C GLU A 106 5.46 4.14 18.35
N GLN A 107 6.03 5.35 18.29
CA GLN A 107 5.28 6.55 17.96
C GLN A 107 4.76 6.51 16.51
N GLU A 108 5.55 6.00 15.56
CA GLU A 108 5.13 5.79 14.18
C GLU A 108 3.95 4.81 14.10
N ARG A 109 4.07 3.63 14.73
CA ARG A 109 2.97 2.64 14.79
C ARG A 109 1.71 3.24 15.40
N ARG A 110 1.84 4.00 16.48
CA ARG A 110 0.72 4.65 17.16
C ARG A 110 0.03 5.67 16.24
N LEU A 111 0.79 6.55 15.60
CA LEU A 111 0.24 7.61 14.74
C LEU A 111 -0.40 7.04 13.48
N LEU A 112 0.29 6.10 12.81
CA LEU A 112 -0.23 5.47 11.59
C LEU A 112 -1.38 4.50 11.90
N GLY A 113 -1.46 3.95 13.11
CA GLY A 113 -2.60 3.17 13.58
C GLY A 113 -3.92 3.95 13.68
N LEU A 114 -3.88 5.29 13.64
CA LEU A 114 -5.08 6.14 13.60
C LEU A 114 -5.69 6.23 12.20
N VAL A 115 -4.91 5.93 11.14
CA VAL A 115 -5.32 6.11 9.74
C VAL A 115 -6.54 5.28 9.36
N PRO A 116 -6.67 3.99 9.74
CA PRO A 116 -7.90 3.23 9.48
C PRO A 116 -9.17 3.89 10.03
N GLY A 117 -9.10 4.56 11.19
CA GLY A 117 -10.24 5.29 11.77
C GLY A 117 -10.58 6.57 11.00
N MET A 118 -9.58 7.22 10.38
CA MET A 118 -9.82 8.35 9.49
C MET A 118 -10.43 7.90 8.15
N LEU A 119 -9.98 6.75 7.63
CA LEU A 119 -10.53 6.13 6.43
C LEU A 119 -11.97 5.66 6.62
N GLU A 120 -12.34 5.15 7.79
CA GLU A 120 -13.72 4.81 8.12
C GLU A 120 -14.66 6.01 8.03
N LYS A 121 -14.25 7.16 8.61
CA LYS A 121 -15.01 8.41 8.49
C LYS A 121 -15.12 8.87 7.03
N HIS A 122 -14.07 8.67 6.25
CA HIS A 122 -14.06 8.99 4.83
C HIS A 122 -15.00 8.08 4.02
N PHE A 123 -14.98 6.77 4.28
CA PHE A 123 -15.88 5.77 3.71
C PHE A 123 -17.34 6.15 3.97
N ALA A 124 -17.71 6.41 5.23
CA ALA A 124 -19.06 6.81 5.60
C ALA A 124 -19.50 8.10 4.88
N ARG A 125 -18.59 9.07 4.74
CA ARG A 125 -18.85 10.33 4.03
C ARG A 125 -19.08 10.13 2.53
N LEU A 126 -18.30 9.29 1.87
CA LEU A 126 -18.50 8.98 0.44
C LEU A 126 -19.82 8.24 0.21
N ARG A 127 -20.12 7.25 1.05
CA ARG A 127 -21.40 6.51 1.00
C ARG A 127 -22.60 7.43 1.17
N LYS A 128 -22.55 8.34 2.15
CA LYS A 128 -23.63 9.32 2.38
C LYS A 128 -23.86 10.21 1.16
N ARG A 129 -22.80 10.71 0.54
CA ARG A 129 -22.92 11.56 -0.68
C ARG A 129 -23.51 10.78 -1.84
N HIS A 130 -23.07 9.55 -2.06
CA HIS A 130 -23.60 8.69 -3.12
C HIS A 130 -25.11 8.47 -2.94
N ARG A 131 -25.56 8.19 -1.71
CA ARG A 131 -26.99 8.02 -1.40
C ARG A 131 -27.79 9.28 -1.69
N LEU A 132 -27.32 10.44 -1.24
CA LEU A 132 -28.00 11.72 -1.50
C LEU A 132 -28.09 12.02 -3.00
N GLN A 133 -27.03 11.75 -3.76
CA GLN A 133 -27.03 11.91 -5.22
C GLN A 133 -28.00 10.96 -5.91
N ALA A 134 -28.12 9.72 -5.44
CA ALA A 134 -29.09 8.76 -5.96
C ALA A 134 -30.54 9.19 -5.65
N GLU A 135 -30.80 9.70 -4.44
CA GLU A 135 -32.10 10.24 -4.04
C GLU A 135 -32.49 11.49 -4.86
N GLU A 136 -31.55 12.42 -5.07
CA GLU A 136 -31.75 13.61 -5.91
C GLU A 136 -32.02 13.25 -7.38
N ALA A 137 -31.27 12.28 -7.92
CA ALA A 137 -31.47 11.81 -9.30
C ALA A 137 -32.83 11.13 -9.48
N ALA A 138 -33.25 10.30 -8.53
CA ALA A 138 -34.57 9.65 -8.55
C ALA A 138 -35.73 10.65 -8.39
N ALA A 139 -35.51 11.76 -7.68
CA ALA A 139 -36.50 12.83 -7.54
C ALA A 139 -36.61 13.71 -8.81
N ALA A 140 -35.50 13.90 -9.53
CA ALA A 140 -35.47 14.68 -10.77
C ALA A 140 -36.05 13.92 -11.98
N ASP A 141 -35.83 12.61 -12.05
CA ASP A 141 -36.36 11.74 -13.10
C ASP A 141 -36.59 10.31 -12.53
N PRO A 142 -37.86 9.87 -12.40
CA PRO A 142 -38.20 8.53 -11.92
C PRO A 142 -37.66 7.41 -12.83
N GLU A 143 -37.46 7.66 -14.13
CA GLU A 143 -36.87 6.69 -15.06
C GLU A 143 -35.34 6.66 -14.98
N ALA A 144 -34.69 7.74 -14.53
CA ALA A 144 -33.25 7.75 -14.24
C ALA A 144 -32.86 6.84 -13.07
N GLY A 145 -33.80 6.51 -12.17
CA GLY A 145 -33.62 5.53 -11.10
C GLY A 145 -33.37 4.09 -11.61
N LEU A 146 -33.80 3.76 -12.84
CA LEU A 146 -33.47 2.49 -13.51
C LEU A 146 -32.03 2.47 -14.07
N GLN A 147 -31.40 3.64 -14.18
CA GLN A 147 -30.00 3.84 -14.56
C GLN A 147 -29.18 4.32 -13.35
N ALA A 148 -29.37 3.67 -12.19
CA ALA A 148 -28.64 3.98 -10.96
C ALA A 148 -27.15 4.22 -11.29
N PRO A 149 -26.52 5.30 -10.78
CA PRO A 149 -25.08 5.49 -10.93
C PRO A 149 -24.41 4.19 -10.47
N PRO A 150 -23.44 3.64 -11.21
CA PRO A 150 -22.90 2.32 -10.93
C PRO A 150 -22.50 2.28 -9.46
N GLU A 151 -23.16 1.43 -8.67
CA GLU A 151 -23.05 1.40 -7.19
C GLU A 151 -21.58 1.27 -6.75
N GLY A 152 -20.72 0.76 -7.62
CA GLY A 152 -19.28 0.66 -7.42
C GLY A 152 -18.45 1.94 -7.60
N GLN A 153 -18.95 3.06 -8.15
CA GLN A 153 -18.11 4.24 -8.44
C GLN A 153 -17.58 4.92 -7.17
N TRP A 154 -18.43 5.12 -6.17
CA TRP A 154 -18.02 5.75 -4.91
C TRP A 154 -17.07 4.85 -4.12
N LEU A 155 -17.28 3.53 -4.20
CA LEU A 155 -16.43 2.54 -3.54
C LEU A 155 -15.07 2.43 -4.23
N GLN A 156 -15.03 2.42 -5.57
CA GLN A 156 -13.78 2.53 -6.33
C GLN A 156 -13.02 3.80 -5.99
N ARG A 157 -13.72 4.92 -5.80
CA ARG A 157 -13.10 6.17 -5.34
C ARG A 157 -12.47 6.00 -3.96
N PHE A 158 -13.20 5.44 -3.00
CA PHE A 158 -12.69 5.14 -1.67
C PHE A 158 -11.45 4.24 -1.74
N CYS A 159 -11.50 3.15 -2.53
CA CYS A 159 -10.40 2.21 -2.66
C CYS A 159 -9.13 2.87 -3.24
N ARG A 160 -9.28 3.73 -4.26
CA ARG A 160 -8.16 4.54 -4.78
C ARG A 160 -7.59 5.49 -3.74
N ASP A 161 -8.45 6.18 -2.98
CA ASP A 161 -8.01 7.10 -1.93
C ASP A 161 -7.25 6.34 -0.82
N ALA A 162 -7.74 5.17 -0.38
CA ALA A 162 -7.06 4.32 0.60
C ALA A 162 -5.71 3.79 0.08
N GLN A 163 -5.64 3.38 -1.18
CA GLN A 163 -4.40 2.94 -1.83
C GLN A 163 -3.36 4.07 -1.91
N ALA A 164 -3.79 5.30 -2.23
CA ALA A 164 -2.92 6.46 -2.25
C ALA A 164 -2.34 6.77 -0.86
N VAL A 165 -3.16 6.65 0.19
CA VAL A 165 -2.68 6.81 1.58
C VAL A 165 -1.69 5.71 1.95
N LEU A 166 -1.94 4.44 1.61
CA LEU A 166 -0.96 3.36 1.83
C LEU A 166 0.37 3.61 1.11
N MET A 167 0.33 4.14 -0.11
CA MET A 167 1.55 4.50 -0.84
C MET A 167 2.30 5.62 -0.11
N ALA A 168 1.60 6.66 0.34
CA ALA A 168 2.20 7.74 1.12
C ALA A 168 2.79 7.26 2.45
N GLU A 169 2.12 6.35 3.15
CA GLU A 169 2.68 5.71 4.35
C GLU A 169 3.96 4.94 4.03
N LEU A 170 3.96 4.16 2.94
CA LEU A 170 5.16 3.43 2.50
C LEU A 170 6.32 4.40 2.25
N GLU A 171 6.09 5.53 1.58
CA GLU A 171 7.13 6.53 1.33
C GLU A 171 7.76 7.06 2.61
N ILE A 172 6.92 7.42 3.60
CA ILE A 172 7.38 7.93 4.91
C ILE A 172 8.25 6.87 5.60
N ARG A 173 7.76 5.63 5.66
CA ARG A 173 8.48 4.52 6.32
C ARG A 173 9.76 4.12 5.59
N PHE A 174 9.87 4.45 4.30
CA PHE A 174 11.05 4.14 3.49
C PHE A 174 12.17 5.20 3.60
N GLN A 175 11.88 6.41 4.09
CA GLN A 175 12.86 7.50 4.21
C GLN A 175 14.14 7.08 4.98
N PRO A 176 14.08 6.38 6.12
CA PRO A 176 15.31 5.98 6.82
C PRO A 176 16.16 4.98 6.02
N VAL A 177 15.52 4.13 5.21
CA VAL A 177 16.22 3.21 4.30
C VAL A 177 16.98 4.00 3.22
N GLU A 178 16.36 5.05 2.68
CA GLU A 178 16.99 5.93 1.69
C GLU A 178 18.21 6.64 2.31
N GLY A 179 18.07 7.19 3.51
CA GLY A 179 19.18 7.81 4.24
C GLY A 179 20.36 6.86 4.49
N LEU A 180 20.10 5.61 4.89
CA LEU A 180 21.17 4.62 5.08
C LEU A 180 21.88 4.24 3.76
N VAL A 181 21.12 4.13 2.66
CA VAL A 181 21.69 3.86 1.33
C VAL A 181 22.54 5.04 0.86
N GLU A 182 22.10 6.27 1.09
CA GLU A 182 22.88 7.47 0.78
C GLU A 182 24.16 7.54 1.61
N ALA A 183 24.09 7.27 2.91
CA ALA A 183 25.27 7.20 3.77
C ALA A 183 26.29 6.15 3.29
N LEU A 184 25.82 4.96 2.89
CA LEU A 184 26.68 3.93 2.31
C LEU A 184 27.39 4.38 1.02
N ARG A 185 26.70 5.12 0.15
CA ARG A 185 27.29 5.68 -1.08
C ARG A 185 28.35 6.73 -0.74
N ALA A 186 28.05 7.64 0.20
CA ALA A 186 28.97 8.68 0.63
C ALA A 186 30.27 8.08 1.19
N THR A 187 30.17 7.09 2.09
CA THR A 187 31.34 6.44 2.68
C THR A 187 32.19 5.71 1.64
N SER A 188 31.57 5.08 0.63
CA SER A 188 32.30 4.42 -0.46
C SER A 188 33.11 5.41 -1.31
N ILE A 189 32.57 6.60 -1.57
CA ILE A 189 33.27 7.66 -2.31
C ILE A 189 34.48 8.14 -1.50
N GLN A 190 34.31 8.38 -0.20
CA GLN A 190 35.39 8.81 0.69
C GLN A 190 36.52 7.78 0.77
N GLN A 191 36.22 6.49 0.88
CA GLN A 191 37.22 5.41 0.86
C GLN A 191 38.04 5.39 -0.44
N ARG A 192 37.38 5.58 -1.59
CA ARG A 192 38.08 5.63 -2.89
C ARG A 192 38.99 6.84 -3.03
N ALA A 193 38.61 7.98 -2.44
CA ALA A 193 39.45 9.16 -2.43
C ALA A 193 40.69 8.96 -1.56
N ALA A 194 40.54 8.35 -0.37
CA ALA A 194 41.64 8.07 0.55
C ALA A 194 42.66 7.06 0.00
N LEU A 195 42.26 6.16 -0.91
CA LEU A 195 43.16 5.20 -1.57
C LEU A 195 43.96 5.80 -2.74
N ARG A 196 43.66 7.05 -3.15
CA ARG A 196 44.32 7.75 -4.26
C ARG A 196 45.33 8.81 -3.81
N THR A 197 45.40 9.07 -2.51
CA THR A 197 46.33 10.00 -1.84
C THR A 197 47.44 9.21 -1.17
#